data_AF-A0A5C6Y200-F1
#
_entry.id   AF-A0A5C6Y200-F1
#
_cell.length_a   1.000
_cell.length_b   1.000
_cell.length_c   1.000
_cell.angle_alpha   90.00
_cell.angle_beta   90.00
_cell.angle_gamma   90.00
#
_symmetry.space_group_name_H-M   'P 1'
#
loop_
_entity.id
_entity.type
_entity.pdbx_description
1 polymer ?
#
loop_
_entity_poly.entity_id
_entity_poly.type
_entity_poly.pdbx_seq_one_letter_code
_entity_poly.pdbx_strand_id
1 'polypeptide(L)'
;MDNQNKNLSKSFPFQIDTILKLNKNLNLSIRKTDSISIIDNSFIQKSKDSISKLYNNSYRGAIELEKLLIQRNHNIVRKDSLGLHIKLNSGKWKLLKLNPSFEELDLVFENYFQDYEYFLIRTQWGEGSGNKLINAKTGRETNIIGEPIFSKNGKYVISINKSLIASYSHNGFELFKIKKDSLRKLGDYYPKQWGPYSAKWIDDNEVILRNEGFEWTQYRQIDTTFFVKLKIKNVW
;
A
#
# COMPACT_ATOMS: atom_id res chain seq x y z
N MET A 1 6.48 28.63 -7.45
CA MET A 1 5.57 28.94 -8.57
C MET A 1 5.35 27.66 -9.35
N ASP A 2 4.23 26.97 -9.14
CA ASP A 2 3.85 25.78 -9.90
C ASP A 2 2.42 25.97 -10.41
N ASN A 3 2.29 26.54 -11.60
CA ASN A 3 1.04 26.55 -12.35
C ASN A 3 0.83 25.15 -12.95
N GLN A 4 0.41 24.21 -12.11
CA GLN A 4 -0.17 22.96 -12.59
C GLN A 4 -1.59 23.26 -13.07
N ASN A 5 -1.82 23.24 -14.39
CA ASN A 5 -3.16 23.21 -14.96
C ASN A 5 -3.88 21.93 -14.49
N LYS A 6 -4.60 22.05 -13.37
CA LYS A 6 -5.40 20.98 -12.79
C LYS A 6 -6.70 20.84 -13.57
N ASN A 7 -6.84 19.76 -14.33
CA ASN A 7 -8.12 19.39 -14.91
C ASN A 7 -8.94 18.66 -13.85
N LEU A 8 -9.96 19.33 -13.32
CA LEU A 8 -10.73 18.87 -12.18
C LEU A 8 -12.10 18.36 -12.64
N SER A 9 -12.58 17.25 -12.09
CA SER A 9 -13.90 16.72 -12.44
C SER A 9 -14.99 17.20 -11.46
N LYS A 10 -16.14 17.64 -12.00
CA LYS A 10 -17.38 17.94 -11.25
C LYS A 10 -18.28 16.71 -11.03
N SER A 11 -17.91 15.53 -11.55
CA SER A 11 -18.72 14.29 -11.47
C SER A 11 -18.58 13.52 -10.14
N PHE A 12 -17.81 14.08 -9.22
CA PHE A 12 -17.51 13.51 -7.91
C PHE A 12 -18.14 14.39 -6.82
N PRO A 13 -18.43 13.83 -5.64
CA PRO A 13 -18.93 14.60 -4.50
C PRO A 13 -17.98 15.74 -4.09
N PHE A 14 -16.70 15.64 -4.45
CA PHE A 14 -15.69 16.68 -4.26
C PHE A 14 -14.74 16.73 -5.45
N GLN A 15 -13.89 17.75 -5.50
CA GLN A 15 -13.02 18.00 -6.62
C GLN A 15 -11.86 16.99 -6.68
N ILE A 16 -11.68 16.30 -7.83
CA ILE A 16 -10.58 15.35 -8.04
C ILE A 16 -9.78 15.73 -9.29
N ASP A 17 -8.45 15.72 -9.17
CA ASP A 17 -7.52 15.86 -10.30
C ASP A 17 -7.71 14.70 -11.28
N THR A 18 -7.97 14.99 -12.55
CA THR A 18 -8.18 13.99 -13.60
C THR A 18 -6.90 13.57 -14.31
N ILE A 19 -5.82 14.36 -14.15
CA ILE A 19 -4.49 14.07 -14.67
C ILE A 19 -3.46 14.45 -13.61
N LEU A 20 -2.67 13.47 -13.18
CA LEU A 20 -1.52 13.68 -12.32
C LEU A 20 -0.24 13.58 -13.15
N LYS A 21 0.57 14.63 -13.14
CA LYS A 21 1.92 14.58 -13.71
C LYS A 21 2.86 14.07 -12.63
N LEU A 22 3.21 12.79 -12.69
CA LEU A 22 4.05 12.15 -11.67
C LEU A 22 5.52 12.49 -11.86
N ASN A 23 5.97 12.58 -13.12
CA ASN A 23 7.28 13.10 -13.51
C ASN A 23 7.26 13.55 -14.98
N LYS A 24 8.42 14.01 -15.50
CA LYS A 24 8.56 14.51 -16.88
C LYS A 24 8.00 13.58 -17.96
N ASN A 25 8.03 12.26 -17.73
CA ASN A 25 7.72 11.26 -18.75
C ASN A 25 6.47 10.42 -18.40
N LEU A 26 5.77 10.75 -17.30
CA LEU A 26 4.69 9.91 -16.80
C LEU A 26 3.51 10.74 -16.29
N ASN A 27 2.38 10.52 -16.95
CA ASN A 27 1.08 11.01 -16.51
C ASN A 27 0.23 9.82 -16.02
N LEU A 28 -0.58 10.07 -15.01
CA LEU A 28 -1.64 9.18 -14.58
C LEU A 28 -2.97 9.86 -14.86
N SER A 29 -3.85 9.24 -15.65
CA SER A 29 -5.22 9.75 -15.76
C SER A 29 -6.12 9.09 -14.73
N ILE A 30 -6.92 9.90 -14.04
CA ILE A 30 -7.92 9.48 -13.06
C ILE A 30 -9.30 9.70 -13.65
N ARG A 31 -10.14 8.66 -13.63
CA ARG A 31 -11.52 8.74 -14.12
C ARG A 31 -12.46 8.02 -13.17
N LYS A 32 -13.66 8.55 -12.97
CA LYS A 32 -14.73 7.82 -12.28
C LYS A 32 -15.02 6.53 -13.05
N THR A 33 -15.31 5.46 -12.35
CA THR A 33 -15.73 4.19 -12.93
C THR A 33 -16.83 3.59 -12.08
N ASP A 34 -17.57 2.65 -12.65
CA ASP A 34 -18.56 1.88 -11.91
C ASP A 34 -17.89 0.98 -10.86
N SER A 35 -18.71 0.49 -9.93
CA SER A 35 -18.23 -0.45 -8.92
C SER A 35 -17.69 -1.71 -9.59
N ILE A 36 -16.62 -2.23 -9.00
CA ILE A 36 -16.11 -3.55 -9.34
C ILE A 36 -16.07 -4.42 -8.10
N SER A 37 -16.29 -5.71 -8.29
CA SER A 37 -16.05 -6.67 -7.23
C SER A 37 -14.55 -6.79 -6.97
N ILE A 38 -14.13 -6.25 -5.83
CA ILE A 38 -12.81 -6.45 -5.23
C ILE A 38 -13.03 -7.35 -4.02
N ILE A 39 -13.31 -8.63 -4.28
CA ILE A 39 -13.30 -9.66 -3.24
C ILE A 39 -11.91 -10.28 -3.26
N ASP A 40 -11.11 -10.01 -2.23
CA ASP A 40 -9.91 -10.77 -1.96
C ASP A 40 -10.27 -11.96 -1.06
N ASN A 41 -10.31 -13.15 -1.66
CA ASN A 41 -10.58 -14.40 -0.97
C ASN A 41 -9.30 -15.11 -0.51
N SER A 42 -8.15 -14.43 -0.54
CA SER A 42 -6.88 -14.97 -0.07
C SER A 42 -6.99 -15.43 1.39
N PHE A 43 -6.19 -16.43 1.73
CA PHE A 43 -6.05 -16.89 3.11
C PHE A 43 -5.71 -15.71 4.03
N ILE A 44 -4.81 -14.83 3.58
CA ILE A 44 -4.35 -13.67 4.35
C ILE A 44 -5.50 -12.71 4.64
N GLN A 45 -6.30 -12.35 3.64
CA GLN A 45 -7.43 -11.44 3.86
C GLN A 45 -8.47 -12.05 4.80
N LYS A 46 -8.80 -13.34 4.63
CA LYS A 46 -9.74 -14.03 5.54
C LYS A 46 -9.23 -14.09 6.97
N SER A 47 -7.93 -14.31 7.17
CA SER A 47 -7.30 -14.26 8.49
C SER A 47 -7.31 -12.85 9.07
N LYS A 48 -6.97 -11.82 8.29
CA LYS A 48 -7.09 -10.41 8.69
C LYS A 48 -8.51 -10.09 9.18
N ASP A 49 -9.52 -10.46 8.41
CA ASP A 49 -10.94 -10.21 8.73
C ASP A 49 -11.44 -10.95 9.97
N SER A 50 -10.89 -12.15 10.24
CA SER A 50 -11.24 -12.93 11.42
C SER A 50 -10.58 -12.37 12.67
N ILE A 51 -9.29 -12.00 12.58
CA ILE A 51 -8.52 -11.46 13.70
C ILE A 51 -8.98 -10.05 14.07
N SER A 52 -9.32 -9.20 13.09
CA SER A 52 -9.78 -7.83 13.34
C SER A 52 -11.08 -7.77 14.16
N LYS A 53 -11.91 -8.82 14.12
CA LYS A 53 -13.11 -8.96 14.96
C LYS A 53 -12.79 -9.28 16.43
N LEU A 54 -11.60 -9.82 16.70
CA LEU A 54 -11.18 -10.23 18.04
C LEU A 54 -10.38 -9.15 18.77
N TYR A 55 -9.74 -8.24 18.02
CA TYR A 55 -8.85 -7.24 18.58
C TYR A 55 -9.17 -5.84 18.05
N ASN A 56 -9.49 -4.93 18.97
CA ASN A 56 -9.69 -3.51 18.66
C ASN A 56 -8.37 -2.74 18.46
N ASN A 57 -7.23 -3.39 18.72
CA ASN A 57 -5.90 -2.81 18.53
C ASN A 57 -5.24 -3.44 17.29
N SER A 58 -4.98 -2.62 16.27
CA SER A 58 -4.44 -3.08 14.98
C SER A 58 -3.06 -3.73 15.09
N TYR A 59 -2.21 -3.24 16.00
CA TYR A 59 -0.89 -3.83 16.24
C TYR A 59 -1.00 -5.23 16.84
N ARG A 60 -1.87 -5.44 17.83
CA ARG A 60 -2.15 -6.78 18.36
C ARG A 60 -2.67 -7.71 17.28
N GLY A 61 -3.58 -7.23 16.43
CA GLY A 61 -4.07 -8.00 15.29
C GLY A 61 -2.94 -8.40 14.32
N ALA A 62 -1.99 -7.49 14.05
CA ALA A 62 -0.84 -7.78 13.20
C ALA A 62 0.09 -8.86 13.80
N ILE A 63 0.34 -8.82 15.11
CA ILE A 63 1.14 -9.85 15.81
C ILE A 63 0.47 -11.23 15.71
N GLU A 64 -0.84 -11.33 15.94
CA GLU A 64 -1.53 -12.62 15.86
C GLU A 64 -1.54 -13.17 14.43
N LEU A 65 -1.68 -12.29 13.43
CA LEU A 65 -1.56 -12.68 12.04
C LEU A 65 -0.14 -13.19 11.72
N GLU A 66 0.90 -12.48 12.18
CA GLU A 66 2.29 -12.86 11.98
C GLU A 66 2.58 -14.27 12.50
N LYS A 67 2.06 -14.65 13.68
CA LYS A 67 2.24 -16.00 14.22
C LYS A 67 1.75 -17.08 13.24
N LEU A 68 0.55 -16.89 12.69
CA LEU A 68 -0.01 -17.81 11.69
C LEU A 68 0.82 -17.83 10.41
N LEU A 69 1.28 -16.66 9.96
CA LEU A 69 2.05 -16.53 8.73
C LEU A 69 3.46 -17.12 8.87
N ILE A 70 4.13 -16.95 10.01
CA ILE A 70 5.43 -17.56 10.29
C ILE A 70 5.30 -19.08 10.34
N GLN A 71 4.25 -19.64 10.96
CA GLN A 71 4.03 -21.09 10.96
C GLN A 71 3.94 -21.64 9.53
N ARG A 72 3.20 -20.93 8.65
CA ARG A 72 3.05 -21.31 7.24
C ARG A 72 4.30 -21.10 6.40
N ASN A 73 5.15 -20.14 6.76
CA ASN A 73 6.33 -19.72 6.01
C ASN A 73 7.63 -19.99 6.79
N HIS A 74 7.65 -20.96 7.71
CA HIS A 74 8.74 -21.18 8.67
C HIS A 74 10.09 -21.49 7.99
N ASN A 75 10.04 -21.99 6.75
CA ASN A 75 11.22 -22.26 5.93
C ASN A 75 11.88 -20.98 5.37
N ILE A 76 11.17 -19.85 5.35
CA ILE A 76 11.63 -18.58 4.78
C ILE A 76 11.47 -17.37 5.71
N VAL A 77 10.72 -17.48 6.82
CA VAL A 77 10.56 -16.42 7.83
C VAL A 77 10.58 -17.05 9.21
N ARG A 78 11.26 -16.38 10.16
CA ARG A 78 11.20 -16.70 11.60
C ARG A 78 11.37 -15.43 12.43
N LYS A 79 10.85 -15.40 13.64
CA LYS A 79 11.05 -14.31 14.60
C LYS A 79 11.51 -14.90 15.93
N ASP A 80 12.56 -14.34 16.50
CA ASP A 80 13.15 -14.75 17.78
C ASP A 80 13.49 -13.51 18.62
N SER A 81 14.26 -13.67 19.70
CA SER A 81 14.63 -12.57 20.61
C SER A 81 15.51 -11.49 19.96
N LEU A 82 16.17 -11.77 18.83
CA LEU A 82 16.95 -10.78 18.07
C LEU A 82 16.08 -10.01 17.07
N GLY A 83 14.95 -10.57 16.66
CA GLY A 83 13.98 -9.93 15.79
C GLY A 83 13.55 -10.80 14.61
N LEU A 84 12.99 -10.12 13.59
CA LEU A 84 12.44 -10.76 12.41
C LEU A 84 13.53 -11.12 11.40
N HIS A 85 13.58 -12.40 11.03
CA HIS A 85 14.51 -12.95 10.06
C HIS A 85 13.76 -13.41 8.81
N ILE A 86 14.32 -13.08 7.65
CA ILE A 86 13.85 -13.57 6.35
C ILE A 86 14.98 -14.35 5.66
N LYS A 87 14.63 -15.39 4.92
CA LYS A 87 15.57 -16.14 4.08
C LYS A 87 15.55 -15.55 2.68
N LEU A 88 16.70 -15.05 2.23
CA LEU A 88 16.88 -14.57 0.86
C LEU A 88 16.92 -15.76 -0.11
N ASN A 89 16.72 -15.49 -1.40
CA ASN A 89 16.76 -16.52 -2.45
C ASN A 89 18.14 -17.17 -2.57
N SER A 90 19.20 -16.51 -2.10
CA SER A 90 20.53 -17.09 -1.96
C SER A 90 20.64 -18.15 -0.86
N GLY A 91 19.58 -18.36 -0.07
CA GLY A 91 19.55 -19.24 1.10
C GLY A 91 20.04 -18.58 2.39
N LYS A 92 20.63 -17.39 2.30
CA LYS A 92 21.13 -16.64 3.46
C LYS A 92 19.98 -16.04 4.28
N TRP A 93 20.04 -16.22 5.59
CA TRP A 93 19.17 -15.51 6.52
C TRP A 93 19.62 -14.07 6.70
N LYS A 94 18.68 -13.13 6.60
CA LYS A 94 18.85 -11.71 6.90
C LYS A 94 18.00 -11.37 8.13
N LEU A 95 18.64 -10.89 9.19
CA LEU A 95 17.98 -10.21 10.30
C LEU A 95 17.57 -8.80 9.84
N LEU A 96 16.30 -8.46 10.02
CA LEU A 96 15.78 -7.12 9.77
C LEU A 96 16.01 -6.26 11.01
N LYS A 97 16.56 -5.06 10.79
CA LYS A 97 16.88 -4.13 11.87
C LYS A 97 15.82 -3.03 11.93
N LEU A 98 15.43 -2.67 13.15
CA LEU A 98 14.68 -1.45 13.41
C LEU A 98 15.51 -0.24 12.97
N ASN A 99 14.85 0.74 12.38
CA ASN A 99 15.46 2.02 12.06
C ASN A 99 15.20 3.03 13.19
N PRO A 100 16.21 3.38 14.00
CA PRO A 100 16.02 4.30 15.13
C PRO A 100 15.67 5.72 14.68
N SER A 101 16.04 6.14 13.45
CA SER A 101 15.69 7.45 12.91
C SER A 101 14.19 7.60 12.58
N PHE A 102 13.44 6.50 12.54
CA PHE A 102 11.98 6.49 12.36
C PHE A 102 11.25 5.96 13.59
N GLU A 103 11.93 5.86 14.75
CA GLU A 103 11.34 5.40 16.01
C GLU A 103 10.59 4.06 15.87
N GLU A 104 11.16 3.14 15.08
CA GLU A 104 10.56 1.83 14.86
C GLU A 104 10.64 0.99 16.13
N LEU A 105 9.50 0.48 16.57
CA LEU A 105 9.35 -0.33 17.78
C LEU A 105 9.28 -1.83 17.49
N ASP A 106 8.72 -2.22 16.34
CA ASP A 106 8.67 -3.64 15.91
C ASP A 106 8.58 -3.76 14.38
N LEU A 107 8.97 -4.93 13.88
CA LEU A 107 8.79 -5.38 12.50
C LEU A 107 7.95 -6.66 12.49
N VAL A 108 6.84 -6.61 11.75
CA VAL A 108 5.84 -7.68 11.72
C VAL A 108 5.70 -8.20 10.29
N PHE A 109 5.87 -9.51 10.09
CA PHE A 109 5.67 -10.15 8.79
C PHE A 109 4.19 -10.20 8.41
N GLU A 110 3.85 -9.62 7.25
CA GLU A 110 2.46 -9.57 6.76
C GLU A 110 2.22 -10.41 5.50
N ASN A 111 3.21 -10.59 4.63
CA ASN A 111 3.07 -11.41 3.43
C ASN A 111 4.40 -11.75 2.76
N TYR A 112 4.46 -12.87 2.03
CA TYR A 112 5.49 -13.13 1.02
C TYR A 112 4.82 -13.23 -0.35
N PHE A 113 5.05 -12.23 -1.19
CA PHE A 113 4.58 -12.18 -2.57
C PHE A 113 5.50 -13.04 -3.44
N GLN A 114 5.29 -14.36 -3.41
CA GLN A 114 6.18 -15.32 -4.07
C GLN A 114 6.39 -15.04 -5.57
N ASP A 115 5.32 -14.72 -6.30
CA ASP A 115 5.38 -14.45 -7.75
C ASP A 115 6.22 -13.20 -8.10
N TYR A 116 6.38 -12.29 -7.14
CA TYR A 116 7.13 -11.05 -7.31
C TYR A 116 8.44 -11.04 -6.52
N GLU A 117 8.68 -12.07 -5.70
CA GLU A 117 9.86 -12.22 -4.83
C GLU A 117 10.06 -11.05 -3.87
N TYR A 118 8.99 -10.63 -3.19
CA TYR A 118 9.03 -9.59 -2.17
C TYR A 118 8.39 -10.03 -0.86
N PHE A 119 9.03 -9.71 0.27
CA PHE A 119 8.42 -9.74 1.59
C PHE A 119 7.73 -8.41 1.89
N LEU A 120 6.54 -8.48 2.48
CA LEU A 120 5.85 -7.34 3.08
C LEU A 120 6.03 -7.38 4.58
N ILE A 121 6.63 -6.32 5.10
CA ILE A 121 6.85 -6.12 6.52
C ILE A 121 6.08 -4.88 6.95
N ARG A 122 5.27 -5.00 8.00
CA ARG A 122 4.73 -3.86 8.73
C ARG A 122 5.78 -3.34 9.69
N THR A 123 5.91 -2.03 9.75
CA THR A 123 6.72 -1.33 10.73
C THR A 123 5.81 -0.69 11.74
N GLN A 124 6.02 -0.97 13.03
CA GLN A 124 5.25 -0.40 14.13
C GLN A 124 5.98 0.80 14.73
N TRP A 125 5.25 1.87 15.02
CA TRP A 125 5.71 3.04 15.78
C TRP A 125 4.90 3.19 17.08
N GLY A 126 5.14 4.23 17.88
CA GLY A 126 4.33 4.53 19.06
C GLY A 126 2.84 4.71 18.71
N GLU A 127 2.54 5.69 17.87
CA GLU A 127 1.19 5.99 17.38
C GLU A 127 1.09 5.82 15.86
N GLY A 128 1.30 4.59 15.38
CA GLY A 128 1.07 4.32 13.96
C GLY A 128 1.87 3.16 13.42
N SER A 129 1.86 3.07 12.09
CA SER A 129 2.60 2.06 11.37
C SER A 129 2.84 2.47 9.93
N GLY A 130 3.89 1.90 9.35
CA GLY A 130 4.15 1.92 7.92
C GLY A 130 4.35 0.51 7.38
N ASN A 131 4.73 0.44 6.10
CA ASN A 131 5.07 -0.81 5.45
C ASN A 131 6.43 -0.70 4.74
N LYS A 132 7.07 -1.85 4.58
CA LYS A 132 8.30 -2.01 3.82
C LYS A 132 8.17 -3.20 2.90
N LEU A 133 8.63 -3.04 1.66
CA LEU A 133 8.89 -4.15 0.76
C LEU A 133 10.37 -4.52 0.82
N ILE A 134 10.64 -5.82 0.95
CA ILE A 134 12.00 -6.34 0.94
C ILE A 134 12.15 -7.29 -0.23
N ASN A 135 13.04 -6.95 -1.16
CA ASN A 135 13.34 -7.78 -2.31
C ASN A 135 14.02 -9.08 -1.83
N ALA A 136 13.44 -10.24 -2.13
CA ALA A 136 13.91 -11.53 -1.61
C ALA A 136 15.25 -11.97 -2.22
N LYS A 137 15.62 -11.44 -3.39
CA LYS A 137 16.93 -11.73 -4.02
C LYS A 137 18.07 -10.99 -3.35
N THR A 138 17.89 -9.69 -3.09
CA THR A 138 18.97 -8.79 -2.66
C THR A 138 18.88 -8.41 -1.17
N GLY A 139 17.73 -8.62 -0.54
CA GLY A 139 17.43 -8.10 0.78
C GLY A 139 17.22 -6.58 0.80
N ARG A 140 17.13 -5.91 -0.36
CA ARG A 140 16.95 -4.45 -0.41
C ARG A 140 15.58 -4.05 0.12
N GLU A 141 15.56 -3.10 1.03
CA GLU A 141 14.35 -2.57 1.67
C GLU A 141 13.86 -1.31 0.95
N THR A 142 12.54 -1.13 0.89
CA THR A 142 11.89 0.08 0.38
C THR A 142 10.68 0.39 1.25
N ASN A 143 10.70 1.54 1.92
CA ASN A 143 9.56 2.04 2.66
C ASN A 143 8.45 2.42 1.67
N ILE A 144 7.21 2.05 2.00
CA ILE A 144 6.01 2.35 1.23
C ILE A 144 4.90 2.81 2.19
N ILE A 145 3.96 3.61 1.70
CA ILE A 145 2.95 4.22 2.57
C ILE A 145 1.88 3.27 3.11
N GLY A 146 1.75 2.05 2.57
CA GLY A 146 0.71 1.10 2.98
C GLY A 146 0.77 -0.22 2.21
N GLU A 147 -0.38 -0.89 2.05
CA GLU A 147 -0.44 -2.21 1.42
C GLU A 147 -0.11 -2.11 -0.09
N PRO A 148 0.83 -2.92 -0.60
CA PRO A 148 1.21 -2.92 -2.00
C PRO A 148 0.35 -3.87 -2.83
N ILE A 149 0.01 -3.43 -4.04
CA ILE A 149 -0.68 -4.23 -5.05
C ILE A 149 0.15 -4.23 -6.32
N PHE A 150 0.60 -5.41 -6.73
CA PHE A 150 1.43 -5.63 -7.92
C PHE A 150 0.57 -5.71 -9.19
N SER A 151 1.04 -5.10 -10.28
CA SER A 151 0.43 -5.26 -11.60
C SER A 151 0.55 -6.70 -12.09
N LYS A 152 -0.35 -7.14 -12.98
CA LYS A 152 -0.40 -8.53 -13.45
C LYS A 152 0.92 -9.01 -14.06
N ASN A 153 1.62 -8.15 -14.78
CA ASN A 153 2.95 -8.43 -15.34
C ASN A 153 4.13 -8.17 -14.39
N GLY A 154 3.89 -7.80 -13.12
CA GLY A 154 4.93 -7.51 -12.13
C GLY A 154 5.78 -6.27 -12.42
N LYS A 155 5.39 -5.41 -13.37
CA LYS A 155 6.17 -4.21 -13.74
C LYS A 155 5.94 -3.03 -12.80
N TYR A 156 4.76 -2.94 -12.21
CA TYR A 156 4.34 -1.82 -11.37
C TYR A 156 3.85 -2.31 -10.02
N VAL A 157 4.01 -1.47 -9.00
CA VAL A 157 3.43 -1.64 -7.67
C VAL A 157 2.76 -0.35 -7.30
N ILE A 158 1.50 -0.42 -6.87
CA ILE A 158 0.83 0.70 -6.22
C ILE A 158 0.71 0.40 -4.73
N SER A 159 1.22 1.29 -3.90
CA SER A 159 1.05 1.25 -2.44
C SER A 159 -0.07 2.22 -2.08
N ILE A 160 -1.09 1.76 -1.37
CA ILE A 160 -2.24 2.59 -1.00
C ILE A 160 -2.36 2.71 0.51
N ASN A 161 -2.86 3.85 0.98
CA ASN A 161 -3.19 4.04 2.39
C ASN A 161 -4.35 5.02 2.55
N LYS A 162 -5.26 4.72 3.48
CA LYS A 162 -6.36 5.61 3.88
C LYS A 162 -6.11 6.09 5.31
N SER A 163 -5.75 7.36 5.45
CA SER A 163 -5.49 8.00 6.75
C SER A 163 -6.13 9.40 6.78
N LEU A 164 -7.46 9.44 6.67
CA LEU A 164 -8.23 10.66 6.47
C LEU A 164 -8.39 11.54 7.72
N ILE A 165 -8.45 10.93 8.90
CA ILE A 165 -8.79 11.64 10.16
C ILE A 165 -7.53 11.86 10.97
N ALA A 166 -6.90 10.75 11.38
CA ALA A 166 -5.84 10.77 12.39
C ALA A 166 -4.49 11.31 11.85
N SER A 167 -4.31 11.33 10.52
CA SER A 167 -3.13 11.90 9.83
C SER A 167 -1.75 11.39 10.29
N TYR A 168 -1.69 10.30 11.06
CA TYR A 168 -0.45 9.66 11.51
C TYR A 168 0.37 9.01 10.37
N SER A 169 -0.24 8.87 9.18
CA SER A 169 0.41 8.33 7.99
C SER A 169 -0.10 9.06 6.74
N HIS A 170 0.67 8.98 5.65
CA HIS A 170 0.29 9.61 4.39
C HIS A 170 -0.99 8.99 3.81
N ASN A 171 -2.04 9.79 3.65
CA ASN A 171 -3.26 9.38 2.97
C ASN A 171 -3.11 9.51 1.44
N GLY A 172 -3.31 8.43 0.69
CA GLY A 172 -3.19 8.45 -0.77
C GLY A 172 -2.54 7.20 -1.35
N PHE A 173 -1.73 7.39 -2.39
CA PHE A 173 -0.99 6.29 -3.03
C PHE A 173 0.40 6.69 -3.52
N GLU A 174 1.28 5.71 -3.62
CA GLU A 174 2.58 5.78 -4.29
C GLU A 174 2.62 4.78 -5.45
N LEU A 175 3.17 5.18 -6.59
CA LEU A 175 3.39 4.30 -7.73
C LEU A 175 4.87 4.02 -7.93
N PHE A 176 5.22 2.74 -8.02
CA PHE A 176 6.59 2.27 -8.26
C PHE A 176 6.67 1.48 -9.57
N LYS A 177 7.84 1.54 -10.20
CA LYS A 177 8.24 0.61 -11.25
C LYS A 177 9.26 -0.36 -10.69
N ILE A 178 9.04 -1.66 -10.92
CA ILE A 178 10.04 -2.68 -10.65
C ILE A 178 11.08 -2.62 -11.78
N LYS A 179 12.33 -2.36 -11.44
CA LYS A 179 13.46 -2.36 -12.37
C LYS A 179 14.55 -3.27 -11.82
N LYS A 180 14.68 -4.46 -12.42
CA LYS A 180 15.51 -5.54 -11.86
C LYS A 180 15.08 -5.79 -10.41
N ASP A 181 16.02 -5.80 -9.48
CA ASP A 181 15.78 -6.07 -8.06
C ASP A 181 15.54 -4.79 -7.23
N SER A 182 14.95 -3.76 -7.84
CA SER A 182 14.72 -2.47 -7.19
C SER A 182 13.37 -1.85 -7.51
N LEU A 183 12.78 -1.18 -6.53
CA LEU A 183 11.60 -0.33 -6.71
C LEU A 183 12.05 1.09 -6.99
N ARG A 184 11.65 1.63 -8.14
CA ARG A 184 11.84 3.04 -8.47
C ARG A 184 10.51 3.76 -8.33
N LYS A 185 10.40 4.67 -7.37
CA LYS A 185 9.22 5.53 -7.22
C LYS A 185 9.05 6.37 -8.50
N LEU A 186 7.85 6.30 -9.06
CA LEU A 186 7.44 7.05 -10.25
C LEU A 186 6.73 8.34 -9.89
N GLY A 187 6.03 8.34 -8.76
CA GLY A 187 5.39 9.50 -8.14
C GLY A 187 4.44 9.07 -7.02
N ASP A 188 3.79 10.07 -6.44
CA ASP A 188 2.82 9.91 -5.36
C ASP A 188 1.67 10.90 -5.52
N TYR A 189 0.59 10.63 -4.80
CA TYR A 189 -0.56 11.51 -4.72
C TYR A 189 -1.21 11.40 -3.34
N TYR A 190 -1.33 12.54 -2.66
CA TYR A 190 -1.87 12.63 -1.30
C TYR A 190 -3.11 13.53 -1.25
N PRO A 191 -4.29 13.02 -1.65
CA PRO A 191 -5.54 13.76 -1.54
C PRO A 191 -5.89 14.03 -0.07
N LYS A 192 -6.56 15.15 0.20
CA LYS A 192 -6.96 15.52 1.58
C LYS A 192 -8.39 15.11 1.94
N GLN A 193 -9.29 15.07 0.94
CA GLN A 193 -10.72 14.83 1.14
C GLN A 193 -11.15 13.39 0.87
N TRP A 194 -10.22 12.56 0.37
CA TRP A 194 -10.49 11.17 0.06
C TRP A 194 -9.23 10.34 0.11
N GLY A 195 -9.36 9.02 0.24
CA GLY A 195 -8.24 8.10 0.31
C GLY A 195 -8.62 6.72 -0.23
N PRO A 196 -7.71 6.05 -0.95
CA PRO A 196 -7.92 4.68 -1.38
C PRO A 196 -7.77 3.72 -0.19
N TYR A 197 -8.70 2.78 -0.08
CA TYR A 197 -8.63 1.70 0.91
C TYR A 197 -8.66 0.30 0.29
N SER A 198 -8.81 0.20 -1.03
CA SER A 198 -8.66 -1.05 -1.77
C SER A 198 -8.28 -0.76 -3.22
N ALA A 199 -7.55 -1.67 -3.85
CA ALA A 199 -7.13 -1.55 -5.24
C ALA A 199 -7.13 -2.91 -5.96
N LYS A 200 -7.33 -2.87 -7.28
CA LYS A 200 -7.23 -4.05 -8.15
C LYS A 200 -6.74 -3.67 -9.53
N TRP A 201 -5.63 -4.26 -9.96
CA TRP A 201 -5.17 -4.15 -11.34
C TRP A 201 -6.13 -4.88 -12.26
N ILE A 202 -6.70 -4.16 -13.23
CA ILE A 202 -7.58 -4.74 -14.25
C ILE A 202 -6.77 -5.15 -15.49
N ASP A 203 -5.65 -4.49 -15.73
CA ASP A 203 -4.62 -4.88 -16.70
C ASP A 203 -3.22 -4.44 -16.22
N ASP A 204 -2.24 -4.45 -17.13
CA ASP A 204 -0.84 -4.12 -16.86
C ASP A 204 -0.56 -2.63 -16.57
N ASN A 205 -1.45 -1.73 -16.96
CA ASN A 205 -1.31 -0.28 -16.88
C ASN A 205 -2.54 0.42 -16.26
N GLU A 206 -3.59 -0.32 -15.93
CA GLU A 206 -4.83 0.17 -15.33
C GLU A 206 -5.13 -0.51 -14.00
N VAL A 207 -5.37 0.33 -12.98
CA VAL A 207 -5.79 -0.09 -11.65
C VAL A 207 -7.06 0.64 -11.26
N ILE A 208 -8.01 -0.08 -10.66
CA ILE A 208 -9.17 0.53 -10.04
C ILE A 208 -8.93 0.64 -8.55
N LEU A 209 -9.16 1.84 -8.02
CA LEU A 209 -9.15 2.12 -6.58
C LEU A 209 -10.59 2.24 -6.09
N ARG A 210 -10.87 1.62 -4.95
CA ARG A 210 -12.05 1.89 -4.13
C ARG A 210 -11.63 2.89 -3.05
N ASN A 211 -12.38 3.98 -2.98
CA ASN A 211 -12.03 5.14 -2.18
C ASN A 211 -13.18 5.49 -1.26
N GLU A 212 -12.81 6.06 -0.13
CA GLU A 212 -13.71 6.75 0.77
C GLU A 212 -13.29 8.22 0.77
N GLY A 213 -14.26 9.10 0.79
CA GLY A 213 -14.02 10.51 1.02
C GLY A 213 -15.11 11.11 1.88
N PHE A 214 -14.86 12.32 2.35
CA PHE A 214 -15.78 13.01 3.21
C PHE A 214 -15.95 14.47 2.77
N GLU A 215 -17.12 15.00 3.04
CA GLU A 215 -17.39 16.43 3.00
C GLU A 215 -17.87 16.89 4.38
N TRP A 216 -17.31 18.01 4.85
CA TRP A 216 -17.82 18.68 6.04
C TRP A 216 -18.97 19.59 5.63
N THR A 217 -20.16 19.30 6.15
CA THR A 217 -21.27 20.24 6.14
C THR A 217 -21.34 20.96 7.48
N GLN A 218 -22.14 22.03 7.57
CA GLN A 218 -22.39 22.75 8.83
C GLN A 218 -23.00 21.86 9.95
N TYR A 219 -23.49 20.65 9.63
CA TYR A 219 -24.17 19.77 10.59
C TYR A 219 -23.49 18.42 10.81
N ARG A 220 -22.74 17.90 9.84
CA ARG A 220 -22.11 16.57 9.90
C ARG A 220 -21.08 16.32 8.81
N GLN A 221 -20.26 15.30 9.03
CA GLN A 221 -19.46 14.65 8.00
C GLN A 221 -20.38 13.78 7.11
N ILE A 222 -20.24 13.90 5.79
CA ILE A 222 -20.91 13.02 4.82
C ILE A 222 -19.85 12.13 4.18
N ASP A 223 -19.89 10.84 4.50
CA ASP A 223 -18.99 9.85 3.91
C ASP A 223 -19.52 9.37 2.56
N THR A 224 -18.63 9.28 1.58
CA THR A 224 -18.94 8.77 0.24
C THR A 224 -17.95 7.71 -0.18
N THR A 225 -18.47 6.56 -0.64
CA THR A 225 -17.68 5.55 -1.33
C THR A 225 -17.78 5.74 -2.84
N PHE A 226 -16.66 5.66 -3.55
CA PHE A 226 -16.61 5.78 -5.00
C PHE A 226 -15.40 5.04 -5.58
N PHE A 227 -15.46 4.77 -6.88
CA PHE A 227 -14.40 4.06 -7.59
C PHE A 227 -13.75 4.99 -8.60
N VAL A 228 -12.42 4.92 -8.68
CA VAL A 228 -11.65 5.58 -9.72
C VAL A 228 -10.78 4.59 -10.46
N LYS A 229 -10.71 4.75 -11.77
CA LYS A 229 -9.76 4.08 -12.64
C LYS A 229 -8.55 4.98 -12.81
N LEU A 230 -7.38 4.47 -12.46
CA LEU A 230 -6.09 5.05 -12.77
C LEU A 230 -5.53 4.36 -14.01
N LYS A 231 -5.11 5.15 -15.01
CA LYS A 231 -4.44 4.64 -16.21
C LYS A 231 -3.08 5.31 -16.37
N ILE A 232 -2.04 4.50 -16.43
CA ILE A 232 -0.67 4.94 -16.68
C ILE A 232 -0.55 5.37 -18.15
N LYS A 233 -0.08 6.61 -18.38
CA LYS A 233 0.18 7.17 -19.70
C LYS A 233 1.63 7.66 -19.77
N ASN A 234 2.44 6.99 -20.57
CA ASN A 234 3.78 7.50 -20.86
C ASN A 234 3.66 8.74 -21.74
N VAL A 235 4.49 9.75 -21.45
CA VAL A 235 4.70 10.89 -22.32
C VAL A 235 5.98 10.60 -23.08
N TRP A 236 5.86 10.44 -24.40
CA TRP A 236 6.99 10.32 -25.32
C TRP A 236 7.41 11.72 -25.77
#